data_AF-A0A3A0GBR0-F1
#
_entry.id   AF-A0A3A0GBR0-F1
#
_cell.length_a   1.000
_cell.length_b   1.000
_cell.length_c   1.000
_cell.angle_alpha   90.00
_cell.angle_beta   90.00
_cell.angle_gamma   90.00
#
_symmetry.space_group_name_H-M   'P 1'
#
loop_
_entity.id
_entity.type
_entity.pdbx_description
1 polymer ?
#
loop_
_entity_poly.entity_id
_entity_poly.type
_entity_poly.pdbx_seq_one_letter_code
_entity_poly.pdbx_strand_id
1 'polypeptide(L)'
;MPYINKEDRPRLDKFSAALCAGTQNSRDQFLAALWTLFEMVYGTPKAAKGTRYFMQNELIGVLNCARFEWQRRFNVAGERSELKCEIGCPSWTVSEEISSALSEIAGEIGEKGHEQRAGALNYFLTVTFLRMAGTKLFSREEVPGIFSELAERWYRQVTAPYEDGAIEKNGDCF
;
A
#
# COMPACT_ATOMS: atom_id res chain seq x y z
N MET A 1 8.96 13.77 5.96
CA MET A 1 7.90 12.75 5.79
C MET A 1 6.69 13.20 6.59
N PRO A 2 5.46 13.07 6.07
CA PRO A 2 4.28 13.33 6.88
C PRO A 2 4.32 12.41 8.10
N TYR A 3 4.38 13.01 9.28
CA TYR A 3 4.47 12.27 10.54
C TYR A 3 3.04 11.97 11.01
N ILE A 4 2.75 10.69 11.28
CA ILE A 4 1.53 10.33 11.99
C ILE A 4 1.67 10.71 13.47
N ASN A 5 0.57 11.24 14.02
CA ASN A 5 0.38 11.47 15.44
C ASN A 5 0.66 10.19 16.24
N LYS A 6 1.28 10.33 17.42
CA LYS A 6 1.65 9.17 18.24
C LYS A 6 0.41 8.44 18.75
N GLU A 7 -0.67 9.16 18.98
CA GLU A 7 -1.95 8.66 19.49
C GLU A 7 -2.63 7.72 18.48
N ASP A 8 -2.41 7.90 17.18
CA ASP A 8 -3.00 7.06 16.13
C ASP A 8 -2.27 5.71 15.97
N ARG A 9 -1.03 5.60 16.45
CA ARG A 9 -0.16 4.43 16.19
C ARG A 9 -0.66 3.12 16.79
N PRO A 10 -1.10 3.04 18.07
CA PRO A 10 -1.51 1.78 18.67
C PRO A 10 -2.64 1.09 17.90
N ARG A 11 -3.54 1.86 17.29
CA ARG A 11 -4.64 1.33 16.48
C ARG A 11 -4.14 0.72 15.18
N LEU A 12 -3.31 1.45 14.42
CA LEU A 12 -2.66 0.91 13.21
C LEU A 12 -1.77 -0.29 13.52
N ASP A 13 -1.11 -0.28 14.67
CA ASP A 13 -0.29 -1.39 15.15
C ASP A 13 -1.11 -2.65 15.41
N LYS A 14 -2.25 -2.52 16.08
CA LYS A 14 -3.18 -3.64 16.32
C LYS A 14 -3.62 -4.28 15.00
N PHE A 15 -4.03 -3.48 14.03
CA PHE A 15 -4.50 -3.99 12.74
C PHE A 15 -3.41 -4.66 11.92
N SER A 16 -2.24 -4.03 11.85
CA SER A 16 -1.11 -4.59 11.13
C SER A 16 -0.64 -5.90 11.78
N ALA A 17 -0.70 -6.02 13.12
CA ALA A 17 -0.47 -7.29 13.81
C ALA A 17 -1.50 -8.36 13.45
N ALA A 18 -2.80 -8.01 13.39
CA ALA A 18 -3.87 -8.94 13.00
C ALA A 18 -3.70 -9.43 11.55
N LEU A 19 -3.42 -8.51 10.61
CA LEU A 19 -3.12 -8.85 9.22
C LEU A 19 -1.93 -9.80 9.13
N CYS A 20 -0.83 -9.49 9.82
CA CYS A 20 0.37 -10.33 9.78
C CYS A 20 0.13 -11.70 10.41
N ALA A 21 -0.67 -11.82 11.48
CA ALA A 21 -0.96 -13.11 12.10
C ALA A 21 -1.71 -14.06 11.15
N GLY A 22 -2.57 -13.53 10.29
CA GLY A 22 -3.29 -14.31 9.27
C GLY A 22 -2.42 -14.78 8.10
N THR A 23 -1.18 -14.28 7.97
CA THR A 23 -0.39 -14.42 6.73
C THR A 23 0.95 -15.15 6.91
N GLN A 24 1.20 -15.81 8.05
CA GLN A 24 2.56 -16.25 8.45
C GLN A 24 3.08 -17.56 7.83
N ASN A 25 2.28 -18.31 7.05
CA ASN A 25 2.59 -19.73 6.81
C ASN A 25 2.98 -20.10 5.37
N SER A 26 2.85 -19.20 4.39
CA SER A 26 3.30 -19.48 3.01
C SER A 26 3.56 -18.22 2.18
N ARG A 27 4.31 -18.39 1.08
CA ARG A 27 4.51 -17.35 0.06
C ARG A 27 3.18 -16.83 -0.49
N ASP A 28 2.20 -17.70 -0.68
CA ASP A 28 0.88 -17.33 -1.20
C ASP A 28 0.11 -16.44 -0.22
N GLN A 29 0.17 -16.75 1.08
CA GLN A 29 -0.42 -15.91 2.12
C GLN A 29 0.25 -14.54 2.19
N PHE A 30 1.55 -14.47 1.94
CA PHE A 30 2.27 -13.20 1.83
C PHE A 30 1.85 -12.39 0.60
N LEU A 31 1.82 -13.00 -0.59
CA LEU A 31 1.33 -12.34 -1.81
C LEU A 31 -0.10 -11.84 -1.63
N ALA A 32 -0.91 -12.61 -0.93
CA ALA A 32 -2.24 -12.20 -0.60
C ALA A 32 -2.27 -11.04 0.40
N ALA A 33 -1.39 -11.00 1.40
CA ALA A 33 -1.23 -9.85 2.26
C ALA A 33 -0.82 -8.58 1.49
N LEU A 34 0.04 -8.72 0.47
CA LEU A 34 0.39 -7.60 -0.43
C LEU A 34 -0.80 -7.13 -1.25
N TRP A 35 -1.56 -8.07 -1.82
CA TRP A 35 -2.80 -7.76 -2.54
C TRP A 35 -3.81 -7.08 -1.63
N THR A 36 -3.91 -7.55 -0.40
CA THR A 36 -4.77 -7.02 0.65
C THR A 36 -4.39 -5.58 1.02
N LEU A 37 -3.08 -5.29 1.12
CA LEU A 37 -2.57 -3.93 1.32
C LEU A 37 -2.86 -3.05 0.10
N PHE A 38 -2.74 -3.59 -1.12
CA PHE A 38 -3.10 -2.88 -2.35
C PHE A 38 -4.58 -2.51 -2.37
N GLU A 39 -5.48 -3.45 -2.05
CA GLU A 39 -6.93 -3.22 -1.97
C GLU A 39 -7.29 -2.20 -0.89
N MET A 40 -6.62 -2.22 0.27
CA MET A 40 -6.82 -1.20 1.31
C MET A 40 -6.38 0.19 0.82
N VAL A 41 -5.19 0.26 0.19
CA VAL A 41 -4.69 1.49 -0.44
C VAL A 41 -5.68 1.97 -1.52
N TYR A 42 -6.29 1.05 -2.26
CA TYR A 42 -7.30 1.31 -3.28
C TYR A 42 -8.66 1.75 -2.73
N GLY A 43 -9.08 1.19 -1.60
CA GLY A 43 -10.29 1.59 -0.89
C GLY A 43 -10.18 2.99 -0.28
N THR A 44 -8.97 3.44 0.06
CA THR A 44 -8.76 4.71 0.79
C THR A 44 -9.27 5.93 -0.02
N PRO A 45 -8.92 6.12 -1.32
CA PRO A 45 -9.50 7.17 -2.14
C PRO A 45 -11.00 7.00 -2.44
N LYS A 46 -11.51 5.76 -2.47
CA LYS A 46 -12.94 5.50 -2.70
C LYS A 46 -13.78 5.98 -1.52
N ALA A 47 -13.30 5.77 -0.29
CA ALA A 47 -13.94 6.25 0.92
C ALA A 47 -13.99 7.78 0.99
N ALA A 48 -12.97 8.46 0.47
CA ALA A 48 -12.88 9.92 0.44
C ALA A 48 -13.70 10.57 -0.70
N LYS A 49 -15.04 10.49 -0.67
CA LYS A 49 -15.98 11.17 -1.63
C LYS A 49 -15.47 11.24 -3.10
N GLY A 50 -14.94 10.13 -3.61
CA GLY A 50 -14.47 9.94 -4.99
C GLY A 50 -12.96 10.11 -5.19
N THR A 51 -12.37 9.28 -6.06
CA THR A 51 -10.96 9.34 -6.45
C THR A 51 -10.62 10.64 -7.19
N ARG A 52 -9.92 11.56 -6.53
CA ARG A 52 -9.28 12.72 -7.18
C ARG A 52 -7.88 12.34 -7.65
N TYR A 53 -7.43 12.88 -8.77
CA TYR A 53 -6.07 12.73 -9.28
C TYR A 53 -4.99 12.93 -8.21
N PHE A 54 -5.18 13.98 -7.41
CA PHE A 54 -4.34 14.30 -6.26
C PHE A 54 -4.18 13.12 -5.27
N MET A 55 -5.25 12.38 -4.99
CA MET A 55 -5.19 11.23 -4.08
C MET A 55 -4.49 10.03 -4.73
N GLN A 56 -4.60 9.86 -6.04
CA GLN A 56 -3.87 8.83 -6.77
C GLN A 56 -2.35 9.10 -6.71
N ASN A 57 -1.94 10.34 -6.94
CA ASN A 57 -0.53 10.76 -6.84
C ASN A 57 0.00 10.72 -5.41
N GLU A 58 -0.84 11.07 -4.42
CA GLU A 58 -0.50 10.92 -3.00
C GLU A 58 -0.11 9.48 -2.67
N LEU A 59 -0.85 8.48 -3.18
CA LEU A 59 -0.58 7.07 -2.92
C LEU A 59 0.73 6.61 -3.56
N ILE A 60 0.99 7.00 -4.81
CA ILE A 60 2.29 6.76 -5.47
C ILE A 60 3.42 7.38 -4.65
N GLY A 61 3.20 8.61 -4.14
CA GLY A 61 4.13 9.30 -3.25
C GLY A 61 4.39 8.54 -1.95
N VAL A 62 3.33 8.07 -1.29
CA VAL A 62 3.41 7.28 -0.04
C VAL A 62 4.20 6.00 -0.23
N LEU A 63 3.94 5.24 -1.30
CA LEU A 63 4.63 4.00 -1.63
C LEU A 63 6.13 4.24 -1.88
N ASN A 64 6.46 5.29 -2.63
CA ASN A 64 7.85 5.69 -2.85
C ASN A 64 8.54 6.16 -1.56
N CYS A 65 7.85 6.91 -0.70
CA CYS A 65 8.39 7.31 0.59
C CYS A 65 8.66 6.10 1.49
N ALA A 66 7.74 5.13 1.54
CA ALA A 66 7.92 3.90 2.30
C ALA A 66 9.13 3.10 1.78
N ARG A 67 9.30 3.04 0.46
CA ARG A 67 10.47 2.45 -0.21
C ARG A 67 11.78 3.11 0.20
N PHE A 68 11.89 4.42 0.09
CA PHE A 68 13.12 5.14 0.44
C PHE A 68 13.44 5.02 1.93
N GLU A 69 12.42 5.10 2.79
CA GLU A 69 12.61 4.93 4.23
C GLU A 69 13.09 3.51 4.57
N TRP A 70 12.58 2.50 3.89
CA TRP A 70 13.04 1.12 4.05
C TRP A 70 14.51 0.94 3.64
N GLN A 71 14.87 1.41 2.43
CA GLN A 71 16.24 1.38 1.93
C GLN A 71 17.21 2.05 2.91
N ARG A 72 16.84 3.23 3.40
CA ARG A 72 17.62 3.99 4.39
C ARG A 72 17.78 3.24 5.71
N ARG A 73 16.70 2.62 6.23
CA ARG A 73 16.72 1.91 7.52
C ARG A 73 17.56 0.66 7.49
N PHE A 74 17.55 -0.06 6.38
CA PHE A 74 18.19 -1.37 6.28
C PHE A 74 19.47 -1.37 5.45
N ASN A 75 19.85 -0.22 4.89
CA ASN A 75 21.00 -0.07 4.01
C ASN A 75 20.95 -1.07 2.82
N VAL A 76 19.77 -1.24 2.24
CA VAL A 76 19.54 -2.13 1.10
C VAL A 76 19.49 -1.34 -0.20
N ALA A 77 20.08 -1.90 -1.25
CA ALA A 77 20.03 -1.31 -2.59
C ALA A 77 18.59 -1.28 -3.11
N GLY A 78 18.26 -0.22 -3.84
CA GLY A 78 16.92 0.02 -4.35
C GLY A 78 16.62 -0.59 -5.71
N GLU A 79 17.43 -1.55 -6.15
CA GLU A 79 17.29 -2.14 -7.46
C GLU A 79 15.94 -2.83 -7.59
N ARG A 80 15.36 -2.78 -8.79
CA ARG A 80 14.12 -3.50 -9.12
C ARG A 80 14.32 -4.95 -8.69
N SER A 81 13.54 -5.41 -7.72
CA SER A 81 13.59 -6.82 -7.36
C SER A 81 13.28 -7.61 -8.62
N GLU A 82 14.13 -8.59 -8.97
CA GLU A 82 13.80 -9.60 -9.98
C GLU A 82 12.65 -10.51 -9.54
N LEU A 83 12.05 -10.26 -8.37
CA LEU A 83 10.64 -10.51 -8.16
C LEU A 83 9.87 -9.83 -9.30
N LYS A 84 9.76 -10.57 -10.40
CA LYS A 84 8.54 -10.74 -11.17
C LYS A 84 7.51 -11.28 -10.17
N CYS A 85 7.16 -10.43 -9.22
CA CYS A 85 5.94 -10.54 -8.50
C CYS A 85 4.91 -10.20 -9.58
N GLU A 86 4.63 -11.18 -10.44
CA GLU A 86 3.30 -11.33 -10.95
C GLU A 86 2.48 -11.50 -9.68
N ILE A 87 2.09 -10.37 -9.09
CA ILE A 87 0.98 -10.31 -8.15
C ILE A 87 -0.24 -10.64 -9.02
N GLY A 88 -0.27 -11.82 -9.62
CA GLY A 88 -1.51 -12.42 -10.08
C GLY A 88 -2.38 -12.41 -8.84
N CYS A 89 -3.59 -11.87 -8.98
CA CYS A 89 -4.58 -11.92 -7.92
C CYS A 89 -4.57 -13.35 -7.38
N PRO A 90 -4.00 -13.63 -6.20
CA PRO A 90 -3.93 -15.00 -5.75
C PRO A 90 -5.37 -15.46 -5.66
N SER A 91 -5.66 -16.71 -6.03
CA SER A 91 -6.98 -17.33 -5.84
C SER A 91 -7.41 -17.38 -4.37
N TRP A 92 -6.60 -16.85 -3.47
CA TRP A 92 -6.88 -16.68 -2.06
C TRP A 92 -7.82 -15.51 -1.82
N THR A 93 -9.02 -15.86 -1.37
CA THR A 93 -9.96 -14.92 -0.79
C THR A 93 -9.45 -14.51 0.59
N VAL A 94 -9.22 -13.21 0.78
CA VAL A 94 -9.03 -12.63 2.13
C VAL A 94 -10.24 -13.02 2.98
N SER A 95 -10.03 -13.43 4.24
CA SER A 95 -11.16 -13.72 5.11
C SER A 95 -12.06 -12.50 5.26
N GLU A 96 -13.36 -12.71 5.46
CA GLU A 96 -14.33 -11.61 5.59
C GLU A 96 -13.96 -10.67 6.74
N GLU A 97 -13.41 -11.23 7.82
CA GLU A 97 -12.95 -10.47 8.98
C GLU A 97 -11.78 -9.54 8.63
N ILE A 98 -10.79 -10.03 7.88
CA ILE A 98 -9.65 -9.21 7.45
C ILE A 98 -10.13 -8.14 6.46
N SER A 99 -10.99 -8.50 5.50
CA SER A 99 -11.57 -7.57 4.52
C SER A 99 -12.36 -6.44 5.19
N SER A 100 -13.19 -6.77 6.17
CA SER A 100 -13.96 -5.82 6.97
C SER A 100 -13.06 -4.88 7.76
N ALA A 101 -12.06 -5.43 8.47
CA ALA A 101 -11.09 -4.64 9.23
C ALA A 101 -10.31 -3.64 8.34
N LEU A 102 -9.96 -4.03 7.12
CA LEU A 102 -9.24 -3.15 6.19
C LEU A 102 -10.13 -2.07 5.62
N SER A 103 -11.40 -2.39 5.35
CA SER A 103 -12.38 -1.40 4.91
C SER A 103 -12.60 -0.35 5.99
N GLU A 104 -12.65 -0.75 7.27
CA GLU A 104 -12.71 0.14 8.43
C GLU A 104 -11.48 1.07 8.48
N ILE A 105 -10.26 0.52 8.41
CA ILE A 105 -9.03 1.31 8.40
C ILE A 105 -8.95 2.25 7.20
N ALA A 106 -9.27 1.77 6.00
CA ALA A 106 -9.24 2.55 4.77
C ALA A 106 -10.22 3.74 4.86
N GLY A 107 -11.40 3.52 5.46
CA GLY A 107 -12.36 4.57 5.79
C GLY A 107 -11.76 5.60 6.75
N GLU A 108 -11.24 5.15 7.90
CA GLU A 108 -10.63 6.04 8.91
C GLU A 108 -9.47 6.87 8.36
N ILE A 109 -8.59 6.22 7.59
CA ILE A 109 -7.46 6.89 6.94
C ILE A 109 -7.96 7.86 5.86
N GLY A 110 -9.00 7.48 5.11
CA GLY A 110 -9.61 8.30 4.07
C GLY A 110 -10.24 9.59 4.59
N GLU A 111 -10.80 9.56 5.80
CA GLU A 111 -11.40 10.72 6.48
C GLU A 111 -10.37 11.73 7.00
N LYS A 112 -9.11 11.33 7.15
CA LYS A 112 -8.03 12.24 7.58
C LYS A 112 -7.70 13.27 6.49
N GLY A 113 -7.21 14.43 6.94
CA GLY A 113 -6.64 15.44 6.03
C GLY A 113 -5.43 14.89 5.27
N HIS A 114 -5.08 15.49 4.14
CA HIS A 114 -4.01 15.04 3.23
C HIS A 114 -2.72 14.61 3.96
N GLU A 115 -2.14 15.51 4.76
CA GLU A 115 -0.87 15.24 5.43
C GLU A 115 -0.98 14.06 6.42
N GLN A 116 -2.08 14.01 7.18
CA GLN A 116 -2.31 12.95 8.16
C GLN A 116 -2.58 11.59 7.48
N ARG A 117 -3.30 11.59 6.36
CA ARG A 117 -3.57 10.40 5.56
C ARG A 117 -2.29 9.81 4.99
N ALA A 118 -1.47 10.63 4.34
CA ALA A 118 -0.18 10.19 3.81
C ALA A 118 0.74 9.63 4.92
N GLY A 119 0.77 10.30 6.08
CA GLY A 119 1.53 9.82 7.24
C GLY A 119 1.00 8.51 7.80
N ALA A 120 -0.32 8.34 7.89
CA ALA A 120 -0.95 7.12 8.38
C ALA A 120 -0.69 5.92 7.47
N LEU A 121 -0.85 6.09 6.15
CA LEU A 121 -0.56 5.04 5.18
C LEU A 121 0.92 4.66 5.19
N ASN A 122 1.83 5.64 5.19
CA ASN A 122 3.26 5.38 5.23
C ASN A 122 3.65 4.60 6.49
N TYR A 123 3.14 5.02 7.66
CA TYR A 123 3.37 4.32 8.92
C TYR A 123 2.83 2.89 8.88
N PHE A 124 1.57 2.72 8.50
CA PHE A 124 0.90 1.42 8.46
C PHE A 124 1.60 0.44 7.52
N LEU A 125 1.96 0.87 6.30
CA LEU A 125 2.72 0.07 5.35
C LEU A 125 4.08 -0.31 5.94
N THR A 126 4.85 0.67 6.42
CA THR A 126 6.19 0.41 6.97
C THR A 126 6.15 -0.60 8.10
N VAL A 127 5.25 -0.43 9.07
CA VAL A 127 5.17 -1.35 10.21
C VAL A 127 4.66 -2.74 9.79
N THR A 128 3.72 -2.82 8.85
CA THR A 128 3.25 -4.11 8.33
C THR A 128 4.37 -4.88 7.65
N PHE A 129 5.14 -4.21 6.79
CA PHE A 129 6.30 -4.84 6.15
C PHE A 129 7.40 -5.18 7.15
N LEU A 130 7.60 -4.38 8.22
CA LEU A 130 8.54 -4.73 9.29
C LEU A 130 8.14 -6.04 9.99
N ARG A 131 6.85 -6.23 10.27
CA ARG A 131 6.33 -7.45 10.89
C ARG A 131 6.46 -8.65 9.93
N MET A 132 6.17 -8.45 8.65
CA MET A 132 6.29 -9.50 7.63
C MET A 132 7.74 -9.88 7.32
N ALA A 133 8.65 -8.91 7.21
CA ALA A 133 10.08 -9.15 6.98
C ALA A 133 10.80 -9.76 8.21
N GLY A 134 10.15 -9.75 9.38
CA GLY A 134 10.59 -10.55 10.53
C GLY A 134 10.34 -12.05 10.36
N THR A 135 9.59 -12.46 9.33
CA THR A 135 9.33 -13.87 9.01
C THR A 135 10.39 -14.42 8.05
N LYS A 136 10.53 -15.75 7.97
CA LYS A 136 11.45 -16.41 7.02
C LYS A 136 11.01 -16.32 5.56
N LEU A 137 9.84 -15.74 5.28
CA LEU A 137 9.23 -15.74 3.96
C LEU A 137 9.81 -14.67 3.03
N PHE A 138 10.51 -13.68 3.57
CA PHE A 138 10.95 -12.52 2.80
C PHE A 138 12.25 -11.93 3.32
N SER A 139 13.09 -11.46 2.40
CA SER A 139 14.31 -10.72 2.72
C SER A 139 14.02 -9.22 2.78
N ARG A 140 14.87 -8.47 3.48
CA ARG A 140 14.70 -7.00 3.57
C ARG A 140 14.99 -6.34 2.23
N GLU A 141 15.76 -6.99 1.39
CA GLU A 141 16.25 -6.57 0.08
C GLU A 141 15.13 -6.53 -0.96
N GLU A 142 14.11 -7.37 -0.82
CA GLU A 142 13.02 -7.47 -1.79
C GLU A 142 11.89 -6.44 -1.55
N VAL A 143 11.78 -5.87 -0.33
CA VAL A 143 10.68 -4.96 0.05
C VAL A 143 10.63 -3.68 -0.79
N PRO A 144 11.78 -3.04 -1.11
CA PRO A 144 11.77 -1.91 -2.02
C PRO A 144 11.18 -2.22 -3.39
N GLY A 145 11.41 -3.42 -3.91
CA GLY A 145 10.86 -3.88 -5.18
C GLY A 145 9.34 -4.01 -5.14
N ILE A 146 8.79 -4.53 -4.04
CA ILE A 146 7.34 -4.60 -3.84
C ILE A 146 6.71 -3.22 -3.85
N PHE A 147 7.26 -2.25 -3.10
CA PHE A 147 6.69 -0.91 -3.10
C PHE A 147 6.70 -0.25 -4.48
N SER A 148 7.77 -0.47 -5.26
CA SER A 148 7.84 -0.03 -6.65
C SER A 148 6.74 -0.68 -7.52
N GLU A 149 6.58 -2.00 -7.44
CA GLU A 149 5.57 -2.72 -8.23
C GLU A 149 4.15 -2.30 -7.85
N LEU A 150 3.86 -2.11 -6.56
CA LEU A 150 2.56 -1.59 -6.10
C LEU A 150 2.28 -0.20 -6.67
N ALA A 151 3.29 0.68 -6.73
CA ALA A 151 3.17 2.02 -7.28
C ALA A 151 2.97 2.00 -8.80
N GLU A 152 3.77 1.19 -9.54
CA GLU A 152 3.62 1.02 -10.98
C GLU A 152 2.24 0.45 -11.33
N ARG A 153 1.78 -0.56 -10.59
CA ARG A 153 0.45 -1.15 -10.79
C ARG A 153 -0.66 -0.15 -10.50
N TRP A 154 -0.55 0.62 -9.43
CA TRP A 154 -1.50 1.70 -9.13
C TRP A 154 -1.61 2.68 -10.29
N TYR A 155 -0.48 3.11 -10.83
CA TYR A 155 -0.45 3.99 -11.98
C TYR A 155 -1.16 3.36 -13.17
N ARG A 156 -0.77 2.14 -13.58
CA ARG A 156 -1.34 1.43 -14.74
C ARG A 156 -2.85 1.18 -14.62
N GLN A 157 -3.35 0.84 -13.43
CA GLN A 157 -4.74 0.39 -13.25
C GLN A 157 -5.71 1.50 -12.84
N VAL A 158 -5.20 2.59 -12.25
CA VAL A 158 -6.04 3.63 -11.65
C VAL A 158 -5.73 5.01 -12.21
N THR A 159 -4.45 5.36 -12.29
CA THR A 159 -4.04 6.73 -12.66
C THR A 159 -4.09 6.94 -14.17
N ALA A 160 -3.46 6.04 -14.94
CA ALA A 160 -3.44 6.14 -16.40
C ALA A 160 -4.85 6.13 -17.02
N PRO A 161 -5.78 5.22 -16.66
CA PRO A 161 -7.15 5.26 -17.21
C PRO A 161 -7.91 6.55 -16.86
N TYR A 162 -7.62 7.12 -15.68
CA TYR A 162 -8.20 8.40 -15.28
C TYR A 162 -7.61 9.56 -16.11
N GLU A 163 -6.28 9.58 -16.30
CA GLU A 163 -5.58 10.56 -17.15
C GLU A 163 -6.09 10.46 -18.58
N ASP A 164 -6.15 9.27 -19.17
CA ASP A 164 -6.67 9.03 -20.53
C ASP A 164 -8.09 9.59 -20.71
N GLY A 165 -8.99 9.30 -19.76
CA GLY A 165 -10.36 9.84 -19.82
C GLY A 165 -10.44 11.36 -19.62
N ALA A 166 -9.52 11.95 -18.87
CA ALA A 166 -9.42 13.41 -18.72
C ALA A 166 -8.90 14.08 -20.01
N ILE A 167 -7.91 13.47 -20.64
CA ILE A 167 -7.32 13.90 -21.93
C ILE A 167 -8.38 13.87 -23.02
N GLU A 168 -9.10 12.75 -23.16
CA GLU A 168 -10.19 12.60 -24.13
C GLU A 168 -11.28 13.67 -23.91
N LYS A 169 -11.67 13.90 -22.65
CA LYS A 169 -12.71 14.88 -22.30
C LYS A 169 -12.29 16.33 -22.59
N ASN A 170 -11.03 16.66 -22.35
CA ASN A 170 -10.52 18.02 -22.53
C ASN A 170 -10.11 18.31 -23.97
N GLY A 171 -9.97 17.27 -24.81
CA GLY A 171 -9.39 17.40 -26.14
C GLY A 171 -7.90 17.74 -26.10
N ASP A 172 -7.20 17.32 -25.03
CA ASP A 172 -5.77 17.53 -24.91
C ASP A 172 -5.06 16.65 -25.96
N CYS A 173 -4.24 17.25 -26.81
CA CYS A 173 -3.46 16.53 -27.83
C CYS A 173 -1.98 16.50 -27.40
N PHE A 174 -1.40 15.31 -27.30
CA PHE A 174 0.03 15.09 -27.05
C PHE A 174 0.78 14.75 -28.34
#